data_AF-A0A7C5CDS1-F1
#
_entry.id   AF-A0A7C5CDS1-F1
#
_cell.length_a   1.000
_cell.length_b   1.000
_cell.length_c   1.000
_cell.angle_alpha   90.00
_cell.angle_beta   90.00
_cell.angle_gamma   90.00
#
_symmetry.space_group_name_H-M   'P 1'
#
loop_
_entity.id
_entity.type
_entity.pdbx_description
1 polymer ?
#
loop_
_entity_poly.entity_id
_entity_poly.type
_entity_poly.pdbx_seq_one_letter_code
_entity_poly.pdbx_strand_id
1 'polypeptide(L)'
;MTDTSPQPIYLADYTPPGWLIEDVHLTFRLAPGATRVLSRIRFVPNPAAPGGQSFFLHGEGLTLISSAIDGAPVQPTLDTGGLTCPVPDRAFTWEAEVEINPAANTALEGLYMSNGMYCSQCEAEGFRHITYYPDRPDVMAPFRVRIEGDAPVLLSNGNKAAEGPGWAEWDDPWPKPAYLFALVAGDLVARSDSFTTMRGRDVALKLWTRPGPDADKTEWAMQALKAAMAWDEQSYGREYDLDIFQIVAVSDFNMGAMENKGLNIFNTSAVLASADTSTDANFARIEGIIAHEYFHNWTGNRITCRD
;
A
#
# COMPACT_ATOMS: atom_id res chain seq x y z
N MET A 1 29.51 -1.35 -21.03
CA MET A 1 28.64 -2.40 -20.49
C MET A 1 28.86 -2.38 -18.99
N THR A 2 28.06 -1.62 -18.27
CA THR A 2 27.96 -1.79 -16.81
C THR A 2 27.33 -3.15 -16.59
N ASP A 3 27.99 -3.98 -15.80
CA ASP A 3 27.46 -5.27 -15.37
C ASP A 3 26.24 -4.99 -14.49
N THR A 4 25.04 -5.07 -15.05
CA THR A 4 23.76 -4.80 -14.37
C THR A 4 23.20 -6.06 -13.71
N SER A 5 24.05 -7.05 -13.43
CA SER A 5 23.64 -8.26 -12.73
C SER A 5 23.27 -7.91 -11.29
N PRO A 6 22.10 -8.36 -10.78
CA PRO A 6 21.73 -8.16 -9.39
C PRO A 6 22.84 -8.66 -8.47
N GLN A 7 23.30 -7.80 -7.56
CA GLN A 7 24.31 -8.19 -6.59
C GLN A 7 23.64 -8.95 -5.43
N PRO A 8 24.25 -10.03 -4.93
CA PRO A 8 23.70 -10.75 -3.79
C PRO A 8 23.68 -9.84 -2.55
N ILE A 9 22.55 -9.83 -1.85
CA ILE A 9 22.37 -9.21 -0.53
C ILE A 9 22.43 -10.32 0.52
N TYR A 10 23.26 -10.16 1.55
CA TYR A 10 23.44 -11.16 2.60
C TYR A 10 22.76 -10.75 3.90
N LEU A 11 22.04 -11.69 4.53
CA LEU A 11 21.43 -11.50 5.85
C LEU A 11 22.43 -11.03 6.93
N ALA A 12 23.69 -11.47 6.82
CA ALA A 12 24.76 -11.09 7.76
C ALA A 12 25.15 -9.60 7.68
N ASP A 13 24.82 -8.93 6.56
CA ASP A 13 25.16 -7.53 6.31
C ASP A 13 24.05 -6.57 6.77
N TYR A 14 22.99 -7.08 7.39
CA TYR A 14 21.92 -6.25 7.94
C TYR A 14 22.48 -5.20 8.91
N THR A 15 22.15 -3.94 8.65
CA THR A 15 22.32 -2.83 9.59
C THR A 15 20.99 -2.11 9.82
N PRO A 16 20.68 -1.69 11.06
CA PRO A 16 19.55 -0.82 11.33
C PRO A 16 19.61 0.45 10.47
N PRO A 17 18.46 0.97 9.99
CA PRO A 17 18.43 2.13 9.12
C PRO A 17 18.96 3.36 9.86
N GLY A 18 19.73 4.23 9.20
CA GLY A 18 20.24 5.47 9.81
C GLY A 18 19.15 6.42 10.30
N TRP A 19 17.96 6.34 9.68
CA TRP A 19 16.83 7.23 9.91
C TRP A 19 15.54 6.42 10.06
N LEU A 20 14.72 6.77 11.04
CA LEU A 20 13.34 6.31 11.18
C LEU A 20 12.38 7.41 10.71
N ILE A 21 11.11 7.04 10.52
CA ILE A 21 10.06 7.97 10.08
C ILE A 21 9.01 8.09 11.18
N GLU A 22 8.64 9.33 11.54
CA GLU A 22 7.54 9.59 12.47
C GLU A 22 6.18 9.63 11.77
N ASP A 23 6.13 10.15 10.54
CA ASP A 23 4.88 10.33 9.79
C ASP A 23 5.14 10.53 8.28
N VAL A 24 4.22 10.05 7.46
CA VAL A 24 4.26 10.13 6.00
C VAL A 24 2.98 10.81 5.48
N HIS A 25 3.14 11.92 4.78
CA HIS A 25 2.06 12.57 4.05
C HIS A 25 2.31 12.46 2.55
N LEU A 26 1.34 11.90 1.83
CA LEU A 26 1.39 11.76 0.37
C LEU A 26 0.21 12.49 -0.26
N THR A 27 0.46 13.17 -1.36
CA THR A 27 -0.60 13.65 -2.27
C THR A 27 -0.36 13.12 -3.66
N PHE A 28 -1.34 12.40 -4.20
CA PHE A 28 -1.35 11.91 -5.56
C PHE A 28 -2.25 12.79 -6.40
N ARG A 29 -1.72 13.36 -7.48
CA ARG A 29 -2.53 13.98 -8.54
C ARG A 29 -2.54 13.04 -9.72
N LEU A 30 -3.61 12.28 -9.84
CA LEU A 30 -3.72 11.18 -10.78
C LEU A 30 -3.84 11.70 -12.21
N ALA A 31 -2.90 11.28 -13.05
CA ALA A 31 -2.94 11.43 -14.49
C ALA A 31 -2.26 10.20 -15.11
N PRO A 32 -2.90 9.46 -16.04
CA PRO A 32 -2.37 8.13 -16.41
C PRO A 32 -0.96 8.18 -16.97
N GLY A 33 -0.60 9.26 -17.69
CA GLY A 33 0.72 9.44 -18.29
C GLY A 33 1.72 10.27 -17.46
N ALA A 34 1.28 10.95 -16.40
CA ALA A 34 2.07 11.97 -15.70
C ALA A 34 1.53 12.24 -14.29
N THR A 35 1.34 11.18 -13.50
CA THR A 35 0.85 11.31 -12.12
C THR A 35 1.89 12.03 -11.28
N ARG A 36 1.45 13.03 -10.52
CA ARG A 36 2.29 13.78 -9.57
C ARG A 36 2.19 13.14 -8.20
N VAL A 37 3.33 12.87 -7.58
CA VAL A 37 3.39 12.38 -6.20
C VAL A 37 4.18 13.36 -5.38
N LEU A 38 3.49 14.03 -4.45
CA LEU A 38 4.08 14.92 -3.47
C LEU A 38 4.25 14.14 -2.18
N SER A 39 5.47 14.06 -1.68
CA SER A 39 5.82 13.40 -0.43
C SER A 39 6.29 14.45 0.58
N ARG A 40 5.81 14.33 1.82
CA ARG A 40 6.31 15.06 2.98
C ARG A 40 6.51 14.07 4.11
N ILE A 41 7.77 13.79 4.42
CA ILE A 41 8.18 12.69 5.30
C ILE A 41 8.98 13.26 6.45
N ARG A 42 8.56 12.93 7.67
CA ARG A 42 9.22 13.38 8.89
C ARG A 42 10.25 12.34 9.34
N PHE A 43 11.53 12.67 9.19
CA PHE A 43 12.64 11.80 9.57
C PHE A 43 13.20 12.13 10.95
N VAL A 44 13.60 11.10 11.70
CA VAL A 44 14.35 11.19 12.96
C VAL A 44 15.58 10.29 12.93
N PRO A 45 16.70 10.70 13.54
CA PRO A 45 17.88 9.82 13.65
C PRO A 45 17.52 8.53 14.39
N ASN A 46 18.00 7.39 13.89
CA ASN A 46 17.82 6.12 14.58
C ASN A 46 18.93 5.94 15.64
N PRO A 47 18.62 5.89 16.95
CA PRO A 47 19.63 5.72 17.98
C PRO A 47 20.32 4.33 17.95
N ALA A 48 19.71 3.35 17.27
CA ALA A 48 20.30 2.01 17.09
C ALA A 48 21.23 1.93 15.87
N ALA A 49 21.28 2.95 15.02
CA ALA A 49 22.12 2.95 13.83
C ALA A 49 23.62 3.11 14.19
N PRO A 50 24.52 2.36 13.54
CA PRO A 50 25.94 2.72 13.55
C PRO A 50 26.12 4.14 12.99
N GLY A 51 26.97 4.93 13.63
CA GLY A 51 27.25 6.30 13.19
C GLY A 51 27.89 6.36 11.80
N GLY A 52 27.70 7.49 11.10
CA GLY A 52 28.29 7.72 9.78
C GLY A 52 27.50 7.15 8.59
N GLN A 53 26.26 6.71 8.79
CA GLN A 53 25.38 6.34 7.69
C GLN A 53 24.93 7.56 6.88
N SER A 54 25.12 7.51 5.57
CA SER A 54 24.57 8.50 4.64
C SER A 54 23.05 8.39 4.56
N PHE A 55 22.36 9.52 4.43
CA PHE A 55 20.95 9.53 4.09
C PHE A 55 20.76 9.07 2.63
N PHE A 56 19.99 8.00 2.46
CA PHE A 56 19.66 7.41 1.16
C PHE A 56 18.17 7.09 1.09
N LEU A 57 17.56 7.39 -0.06
CA LEU A 57 16.18 7.03 -0.38
C LEU A 57 16.18 6.26 -1.70
N HIS A 58 15.54 5.08 -1.71
CA HIS A 58 15.33 4.30 -2.92
C HIS A 58 14.36 5.02 -3.86
N GLY A 59 14.58 4.92 -5.16
CA GLY A 59 13.70 5.50 -6.17
C GLY A 59 14.05 5.01 -7.57
N GLU A 60 13.06 4.53 -8.31
CA GLU A 60 13.25 3.93 -9.63
C GLU A 60 12.16 4.37 -10.62
N GLY A 61 12.56 4.76 -11.83
CA GLY A 61 11.61 5.23 -12.85
C GLY A 61 10.92 6.55 -12.50
N LEU A 62 11.50 7.34 -11.59
CA LEU A 62 10.95 8.61 -11.11
C LEU A 62 11.56 9.80 -11.84
N THR A 63 10.73 10.76 -12.24
CA THR A 63 11.22 12.10 -12.63
C THR A 63 11.15 13.01 -11.41
N LEU A 64 12.30 13.35 -10.80
CA LEU A 64 12.37 14.30 -9.68
C LEU A 64 12.17 15.72 -10.17
N ILE A 65 11.28 16.48 -9.50
CA ILE A 65 10.88 17.82 -9.96
C ILE A 65 11.17 18.89 -8.94
N SER A 66 10.94 18.60 -7.67
CA SER A 66 11.46 19.44 -6.59
C SER A 66 11.79 18.60 -5.37
N SER A 67 12.72 19.12 -4.56
CA SER A 67 13.06 18.56 -3.26
C SER A 67 13.42 19.67 -2.28
N ALA A 68 13.02 19.51 -1.02
CA ALA A 68 13.32 20.43 0.06
C ALA A 68 13.56 19.68 1.38
N ILE A 69 14.30 20.33 2.27
CA ILE A 69 14.46 19.92 3.66
C ILE A 69 14.00 21.08 4.55
N ASP A 70 13.03 20.82 5.42
CA ASP A 70 12.41 21.83 6.29
C ASP A 70 11.92 23.07 5.50
N GLY A 71 11.31 22.85 4.32
CA GLY A 71 10.86 23.91 3.42
C GLY A 71 11.97 24.63 2.62
N ALA A 72 13.25 24.36 2.88
CA ALA A 72 14.37 24.93 2.13
C ALA A 72 14.72 24.05 0.92
N PRO A 73 14.75 24.57 -0.32
CA PRO A 73 15.10 23.79 -1.50
C PRO A 73 16.50 23.16 -1.38
N VAL A 74 16.61 21.89 -1.78
CA VAL A 74 17.87 21.15 -1.83
C VAL A 74 18.05 20.47 -3.18
N GLN A 75 19.30 20.18 -3.54
CA GLN A 75 19.63 19.38 -4.71
C GLN A 75 20.28 18.07 -4.25
N PRO A 76 19.56 16.94 -4.30
CA PRO A 76 20.13 15.64 -3.98
C PRO A 76 21.08 15.18 -5.09
N THR A 77 21.96 14.25 -4.76
CA THR A 77 22.72 13.49 -5.75
C THR A 77 21.91 12.25 -6.11
N LEU A 78 21.48 12.17 -7.37
CA LEU A 78 20.81 10.99 -7.91
C LEU A 78 21.84 9.92 -8.23
N ASP A 79 21.58 8.69 -7.85
CA ASP A 79 22.41 7.52 -8.12
C ASP A 79 21.54 6.38 -8.68
N THR A 80 22.15 5.27 -9.06
CA THR A 80 21.46 4.06 -9.49
C THR A 80 20.59 3.55 -8.34
N GLY A 81 19.27 3.49 -8.56
CA GLY A 81 18.31 2.98 -7.58
C GLY A 81 17.83 4.00 -6.53
N GLY A 82 18.25 5.26 -6.58
CA GLY A 82 17.75 6.26 -5.63
C GLY A 82 18.48 7.59 -5.58
N LEU A 83 18.49 8.19 -4.39
CA LEU A 83 19.16 9.46 -4.14
C LEU A 83 19.85 9.52 -2.78
N THR A 84 20.87 10.37 -2.69
CA THR A 84 21.47 10.82 -1.44
C THR A 84 21.33 12.32 -1.29
N CYS A 85 21.28 12.81 -0.04
CA CYS A 85 21.25 14.25 0.24
C CYS A 85 21.96 14.54 1.55
N PRO A 86 22.74 15.63 1.67
CA PRO A 86 23.19 16.12 2.96
C PRO A 86 21.99 16.53 3.82
N VAL A 87 21.86 15.91 4.99
CA VAL A 87 20.77 16.15 5.95
C VAL A 87 21.34 16.65 7.28
N PRO A 88 20.59 17.42 8.07
CA PRO A 88 21.05 17.82 9.39
C PRO A 88 21.05 16.62 10.34
N ASP A 89 21.98 16.57 11.30
CA ASP A 89 22.04 15.54 12.36
C ASP A 89 21.01 15.82 13.49
N ARG A 90 19.76 15.97 13.08
CA ARG A 90 18.57 16.13 13.92
C ARG A 90 17.37 15.67 13.11
N ALA A 91 16.22 15.60 13.76
CA ALA A 91 15.00 15.36 13.03
C ALA A 91 14.72 16.48 12.01
N PHE A 92 14.33 16.14 10.78
CA PHE A 92 13.99 17.08 9.70
C PHE A 92 12.77 16.60 8.90
N THR A 93 12.22 17.44 8.05
CA THR A 93 11.15 17.08 7.10
C THR A 93 11.75 17.03 5.70
N TRP A 94 11.70 15.88 5.05
CA TRP A 94 11.97 15.75 3.62
C TRP A 94 10.69 16.02 2.84
N GLU A 95 10.81 16.83 1.79
CA GLU A 95 9.72 17.13 0.89
C GLU A 95 10.19 16.87 -0.54
N ALA A 96 9.42 16.15 -1.34
CA ALA A 96 9.73 15.95 -2.75
C ALA A 96 8.47 15.88 -3.61
N GLU A 97 8.56 16.41 -4.81
CA GLU A 97 7.58 16.19 -5.87
C GLU A 97 8.23 15.41 -7.00
N VAL A 98 7.61 14.28 -7.35
CA VAL A 98 8.03 13.45 -8.48
C VAL A 98 6.89 13.26 -9.47
N GLU A 99 7.24 12.90 -10.70
CA GLU A 99 6.31 12.45 -11.73
C GLU A 99 6.58 11.00 -12.10
N ILE A 100 5.49 10.24 -12.27
CA ILE A 100 5.48 8.83 -12.70
C ILE A 100 4.45 8.62 -13.81
N ASN A 101 4.61 7.55 -14.59
CA ASN A 101 3.72 7.21 -15.71
C ASN A 101 3.04 5.84 -15.51
N PRO A 102 1.92 5.77 -14.76
CA PRO A 102 1.20 4.52 -14.51
C PRO A 102 0.74 3.79 -15.78
N ALA A 103 0.40 4.52 -16.86
CA ALA A 103 -0.05 3.93 -18.11
C ALA A 103 1.07 3.22 -18.89
N ALA A 104 2.32 3.63 -18.69
CA ALA A 104 3.49 2.97 -19.28
C ALA A 104 4.04 1.82 -18.40
N ASN A 105 3.52 1.64 -17.17
CA ASN A 105 4.01 0.65 -16.24
C ASN A 105 3.43 -0.75 -16.54
N THR A 106 4.16 -1.52 -17.36
CA THR A 106 3.79 -2.90 -17.70
C THR A 106 4.36 -3.95 -16.75
N ALA A 107 5.16 -3.54 -15.77
CA ALA A 107 5.71 -4.45 -14.75
C ALA A 107 4.67 -4.80 -13.67
N LEU A 108 3.65 -3.96 -13.50
CA LEU A 108 2.60 -4.08 -12.46
C LEU A 108 3.19 -4.04 -11.03
N GLU A 109 4.19 -3.17 -10.84
CA GLU A 109 4.87 -2.89 -9.57
C GLU A 109 4.92 -1.38 -9.35
N GLY A 110 4.71 -0.90 -8.12
CA GLY A 110 4.41 0.50 -7.84
C GLY A 110 2.99 0.87 -8.25
N LEU A 111 2.78 2.07 -8.79
CA LEU A 111 1.47 2.52 -9.30
C LEU A 111 1.35 2.25 -10.80
N TYR A 112 0.29 1.57 -11.22
CA TYR A 112 0.06 1.18 -12.60
C TYR A 112 -1.42 1.22 -12.98
N MET A 113 -1.72 1.03 -14.27
CA MET A 113 -3.09 0.93 -14.78
C MET A 113 -3.52 -0.53 -15.01
N SER A 114 -4.61 -0.98 -14.39
CA SER A 114 -5.31 -2.21 -14.76
C SER A 114 -6.66 -1.87 -15.40
N ASN A 115 -6.76 -2.07 -16.71
CA ASN A 115 -8.00 -1.87 -17.48
C ASN A 115 -8.75 -0.55 -17.17
N GLY A 116 -8.03 0.57 -17.15
CA GLY A 116 -8.61 1.90 -16.93
C GLY A 116 -8.72 2.34 -15.46
N MET A 117 -8.32 1.51 -14.51
CA MET A 117 -8.25 1.82 -13.08
C MET A 117 -6.79 1.90 -12.62
N TYR A 118 -6.50 2.77 -11.66
CA TYR A 118 -5.22 2.79 -10.96
C TYR A 118 -5.20 1.70 -9.88
N CYS A 119 -4.10 0.96 -9.82
CA CYS A 119 -3.83 -0.02 -8.77
C CYS A 119 -2.36 0.08 -8.37
N SER A 120 -2.08 -0.32 -7.13
CA SER A 120 -0.71 -0.38 -6.63
C SER A 120 -0.34 -1.80 -6.21
N GLN A 121 0.93 -2.16 -6.43
CA GLN A 121 1.56 -3.34 -5.82
C GLN A 121 2.92 -2.90 -5.27
N CYS A 122 3.09 -2.95 -3.95
CA CYS A 122 4.30 -2.44 -3.30
C CYS A 122 5.19 -3.52 -2.69
N GLU A 123 4.70 -4.75 -2.52
CA GLU A 123 5.57 -5.85 -2.11
C GLU A 123 6.31 -6.46 -3.32
N ALA A 124 7.62 -6.71 -3.23
CA ALA A 124 8.48 -6.50 -2.05
C ALA A 124 9.05 -5.07 -1.94
N GLU A 125 9.36 -4.47 -3.09
CA GLU A 125 10.13 -3.23 -3.20
C GLU A 125 9.49 -2.26 -4.20
N GLY A 126 8.15 -2.33 -4.32
CA GLY A 126 7.41 -1.59 -5.34
C GLY A 126 7.19 -0.12 -5.00
N PHE A 127 7.31 0.27 -3.74
CA PHE A 127 7.02 1.64 -3.32
C PHE A 127 8.05 2.64 -3.84
N ARG A 128 9.31 2.22 -4.08
CA ARG A 128 10.34 3.05 -4.73
C ARG A 128 10.00 3.44 -6.18
N HIS A 129 9.03 2.79 -6.81
CA HIS A 129 8.50 3.19 -8.12
C HIS A 129 7.40 4.26 -8.02
N ILE A 130 7.06 4.72 -6.81
CA ILE A 130 6.04 5.74 -6.55
C ILE A 130 6.67 7.06 -6.12
N THR A 131 7.59 7.01 -5.15
CA THR A 131 8.32 8.19 -4.66
C THR A 131 9.65 7.76 -4.02
N TYR A 132 10.51 8.74 -3.73
CA TYR A 132 11.76 8.45 -3.02
C TYR A 132 11.48 8.11 -1.55
N TYR A 133 11.86 6.90 -1.12
CA TYR A 133 11.54 6.39 0.22
C TYR A 133 12.62 5.42 0.74
N PRO A 134 12.84 5.26 2.06
CA PRO A 134 13.63 4.15 2.58
C PRO A 134 12.82 2.84 2.47
N ASP A 135 12.69 2.32 1.26
CA ASP A 135 11.84 1.18 0.90
C ASP A 135 12.39 -0.16 1.43
N ARG A 136 12.27 -0.34 2.75
CA ARG A 136 12.70 -1.50 3.55
C ARG A 136 11.71 -1.74 4.70
N PRO A 137 11.46 -2.98 5.11
CA PRO A 137 10.31 -3.30 5.97
C PRO A 137 10.49 -2.95 7.46
N ASP A 138 11.72 -2.77 7.95
CA ASP A 138 11.98 -2.26 9.31
C ASP A 138 11.87 -0.73 9.46
N VAL A 139 11.46 -0.01 8.40
CA VAL A 139 11.07 1.40 8.49
C VAL A 139 9.55 1.52 8.39
N MET A 140 8.91 1.63 9.55
CA MET A 140 7.46 1.74 9.68
C MET A 140 7.03 3.17 10.02
N ALA A 141 5.93 3.62 9.44
CA ALA A 141 5.34 4.92 9.73
C ALA A 141 3.81 4.91 9.58
N PRO A 142 3.07 5.78 10.29
CA PRO A 142 1.70 6.09 9.92
C PRO A 142 1.67 6.83 8.58
N PHE A 143 0.58 6.66 7.81
CA PHE A 143 0.43 7.29 6.49
C PHE A 143 -0.87 8.08 6.42
N ARG A 144 -0.76 9.31 5.92
CA ARG A 144 -1.87 10.14 5.46
C ARG A 144 -1.78 10.34 3.96
N VAL A 145 -2.82 9.94 3.25
CA VAL A 145 -2.82 9.87 1.79
C VAL A 145 -3.98 10.70 1.25
N ARG A 146 -3.65 11.73 0.49
CA ARG A 146 -4.59 12.50 -0.32
C ARG A 146 -4.51 12.02 -1.76
N ILE A 147 -5.66 11.75 -2.36
CA ILE A 147 -5.78 11.35 -3.76
C ILE A 147 -6.64 12.40 -4.46
N GLU A 148 -6.14 12.97 -5.55
CA GLU A 148 -6.84 13.92 -6.41
C GLU A 148 -6.96 13.33 -7.81
N GLY A 149 -8.16 13.34 -8.39
CA GLY A 149 -8.40 12.82 -9.73
C GLY A 149 -9.88 12.68 -10.07
N ASP A 150 -10.16 12.42 -11.36
CA ASP A 150 -11.52 12.34 -11.90
C ASP A 150 -12.21 10.99 -11.67
N ALA A 151 -11.50 10.02 -11.09
CA ALA A 151 -12.08 8.70 -10.83
C ALA A 151 -13.19 8.79 -9.77
N PRO A 152 -14.35 8.13 -9.98
CA PRO A 152 -15.48 8.19 -9.04
C PRO A 152 -15.16 7.64 -7.64
N VAL A 153 -14.28 6.64 -7.56
CA VAL A 153 -13.87 5.99 -6.31
C VAL A 153 -12.36 6.16 -6.13
N LEU A 154 -11.96 6.67 -4.97
CA LEU A 154 -10.57 6.94 -4.58
C LEU A 154 -10.28 6.30 -3.21
N LEU A 155 -9.46 5.25 -3.18
CA LEU A 155 -9.22 4.41 -2.00
C LEU A 155 -7.74 4.38 -1.64
N SER A 156 -7.45 4.40 -0.34
CA SER A 156 -6.14 4.06 0.23
C SER A 156 -6.33 3.34 1.57
N ASN A 157 -5.22 3.06 2.27
CA ASN A 157 -5.21 2.40 3.57
C ASN A 157 -5.94 3.22 4.65
N GLY A 158 -6.37 2.53 5.72
CA GLY A 158 -6.91 3.20 6.90
C GLY A 158 -8.35 3.68 6.74
N ASN A 159 -8.68 4.77 7.44
CA ASN A 159 -10.02 5.33 7.48
C ASN A 159 -10.11 6.58 6.59
N LYS A 160 -11.27 6.79 5.95
CA LYS A 160 -11.53 8.02 5.20
C LYS A 160 -11.61 9.21 6.17
N ALA A 161 -10.66 10.13 6.04
CA ALA A 161 -10.54 11.31 6.89
C ALA A 161 -11.35 12.49 6.35
N ALA A 162 -11.33 12.70 5.03
CA ALA A 162 -12.09 13.75 4.36
C ALA A 162 -12.32 13.42 2.88
N GLU A 163 -13.28 14.06 2.25
CA GLU A 163 -13.49 13.96 0.80
C GLU A 163 -14.14 15.24 0.25
N GLY A 164 -13.98 15.45 -1.06
CA GLY A 164 -14.62 16.53 -1.79
C GLY A 164 -14.65 16.24 -3.29
N PRO A 165 -15.19 17.17 -4.10
CA PRO A 165 -15.22 16.99 -5.55
C PRO A 165 -13.81 16.74 -6.11
N GLY A 166 -13.60 15.55 -6.68
CA GLY A 166 -12.33 15.15 -7.30
C GLY A 166 -11.19 14.82 -6.33
N TRP A 167 -11.46 14.61 -5.03
CA TRP A 167 -10.43 14.17 -4.09
C TRP A 167 -10.95 13.42 -2.85
N ALA A 168 -10.10 12.57 -2.27
CA ALA A 168 -10.33 11.91 -0.99
C ALA A 168 -9.03 11.86 -0.16
N GLU A 169 -9.17 11.91 1.17
CA GLU A 169 -8.10 11.78 2.14
C GLU A 169 -8.33 10.57 3.04
N TRP A 170 -7.25 9.84 3.29
CA TRP A 170 -7.22 8.62 4.08
C TRP A 170 -6.13 8.73 5.15
N ASP A 171 -6.44 8.27 6.36
CA ASP A 171 -5.53 8.25 7.51
C ASP A 171 -5.45 6.83 8.07
N ASP A 172 -4.27 6.23 8.00
CA ASP A 172 -3.95 4.98 8.67
C ASP A 172 -3.04 5.26 9.88
N PRO A 173 -3.58 5.17 11.10
CA PRO A 173 -2.86 5.51 12.32
C PRO A 173 -1.83 4.45 12.72
N TRP A 174 -1.84 3.26 12.10
CA TRP A 174 -0.93 2.19 12.45
C TRP A 174 0.40 2.33 11.69
N PRO A 175 1.55 2.37 12.39
CA PRO A 175 2.84 2.31 11.72
C PRO A 175 2.94 1.05 10.88
N LYS A 176 3.23 1.22 9.58
CA LYS A 176 3.42 0.13 8.63
C LYS A 176 4.63 0.39 7.73
N PRO A 177 5.28 -0.67 7.23
CA PRO A 177 6.25 -0.55 6.15
C PRO A 177 5.57 -0.17 4.83
N ALA A 178 6.36 0.39 3.91
CA ALA A 178 5.85 0.92 2.64
C ALA A 178 5.29 -0.15 1.70
N TYR A 179 5.72 -1.42 1.83
CA TYR A 179 5.18 -2.51 1.02
C TYR A 179 3.67 -2.75 1.27
N LEU A 180 3.15 -2.34 2.43
CA LEU A 180 1.73 -2.42 2.79
C LEU A 180 0.90 -1.21 2.32
N PHE A 181 1.52 -0.23 1.65
CA PHE A 181 0.80 0.86 1.03
C PHE A 181 -0.11 0.35 -0.09
N ALA A 182 -1.32 0.91 -0.18
CA ALA A 182 -2.22 0.70 -1.30
C ALA A 182 -2.89 2.00 -1.76
N LEU A 183 -3.08 2.11 -3.07
CA LEU A 183 -3.91 3.11 -3.73
C LEU A 183 -4.69 2.44 -4.85
N VAL A 184 -6.01 2.61 -4.83
CA VAL A 184 -6.91 2.21 -5.92
C VAL A 184 -7.78 3.39 -6.32
N ALA A 185 -7.88 3.66 -7.62
CA ALA A 185 -8.77 4.69 -8.13
C ALA A 185 -9.41 4.30 -9.47
N GLY A 186 -10.74 4.27 -9.54
CA GLY A 186 -11.44 3.87 -10.77
C GLY A 186 -12.96 3.98 -10.66
N ASP A 187 -13.64 3.52 -11.71
CA ASP A 187 -15.09 3.31 -11.69
C ASP A 187 -15.39 1.96 -11.04
N LEU A 188 -15.88 2.00 -9.79
CA LEU A 188 -16.05 0.83 -8.93
C LEU A 188 -17.42 0.86 -8.24
N VAL A 189 -17.96 -0.33 -8.01
CA VAL A 189 -19.16 -0.56 -7.20
C VAL A 189 -18.82 -1.48 -6.04
N ALA A 190 -19.43 -1.25 -4.88
CA ALA A 190 -19.19 -2.04 -3.67
C ALA A 190 -20.38 -2.91 -3.29
N ARG A 191 -20.14 -4.21 -3.06
CA ARG A 191 -20.95 -4.96 -2.10
C ARG A 191 -20.56 -4.47 -0.70
N SER A 192 -21.56 -4.03 0.06
CA SER A 192 -21.36 -3.50 1.41
C SER A 192 -22.01 -4.42 2.44
N ASP A 193 -21.35 -4.62 3.57
CA ASP A 193 -21.86 -5.35 4.73
C ASP A 193 -21.19 -4.79 6.01
N SER A 194 -21.43 -5.38 7.17
CA SER A 194 -20.71 -5.06 8.39
C SER A 194 -20.35 -6.29 9.22
N PHE A 195 -19.44 -6.09 10.18
CA PHE A 195 -19.07 -7.08 11.19
C PHE A 195 -18.91 -6.40 12.54
N THR A 196 -19.56 -6.95 13.57
CA THR A 196 -19.36 -6.49 14.95
C THR A 196 -18.33 -7.38 15.64
N THR A 197 -17.21 -6.78 16.02
CA THR A 197 -16.12 -7.48 16.74
C THR A 197 -16.54 -7.98 18.11
N MET A 198 -15.75 -8.89 18.68
CA MET A 198 -15.95 -9.45 20.03
C MET A 198 -16.02 -8.39 21.14
N ARG A 199 -15.51 -7.17 20.92
CA ARG A 199 -15.61 -6.04 21.86
C ARG A 199 -16.58 -4.95 21.43
N GLY A 200 -17.39 -5.20 20.40
CA GLY A 200 -18.49 -4.34 19.99
C GLY A 200 -18.12 -3.21 19.02
N ARG A 201 -16.90 -3.18 18.45
CA ARG A 201 -16.59 -2.29 17.31
C ARG A 201 -17.39 -2.76 16.10
N ASP A 202 -18.13 -1.85 15.48
CA ASP A 202 -18.75 -2.06 14.18
C ASP A 202 -17.75 -1.75 13.07
N VAL A 203 -17.48 -2.73 12.21
CA VAL A 203 -16.53 -2.64 11.10
C VAL A 203 -17.31 -2.64 9.80
N ALA A 204 -17.17 -1.58 9.01
CA ALA A 204 -17.74 -1.53 7.68
C ALA A 204 -16.95 -2.44 6.74
N LEU A 205 -17.63 -3.30 5.99
CA LEU A 205 -17.01 -4.19 5.01
C LEU A 205 -17.37 -3.72 3.61
N LYS A 206 -16.36 -3.58 2.74
CA LYS A 206 -16.55 -3.21 1.34
C LYS A 206 -15.78 -4.16 0.43
N LEU A 207 -16.48 -4.76 -0.52
CA LEU A 207 -15.86 -5.52 -1.60
C LEU A 207 -16.16 -4.83 -2.92
N TRP A 208 -15.11 -4.23 -3.49
CA TRP A 208 -15.15 -3.41 -4.69
C TRP A 208 -14.87 -4.24 -5.94
N THR A 209 -15.68 -4.05 -6.96
CA THR A 209 -15.45 -4.57 -8.32
C THR A 209 -15.72 -3.46 -9.33
N ARG A 210 -15.29 -3.66 -10.57
CA ARG A 210 -15.83 -2.87 -11.67
C ARG A 210 -17.34 -3.11 -11.80
N PRO A 211 -18.12 -2.12 -12.30
CA PRO A 211 -19.50 -2.34 -12.66
C PRO A 211 -19.64 -3.49 -13.65
N GLY A 212 -20.66 -4.32 -13.47
CA GLY A 212 -20.96 -5.45 -14.35
C GLY A 212 -21.19 -6.76 -13.59
N PRO A 213 -21.19 -7.91 -14.30
CA PRO A 213 -21.62 -9.20 -13.76
C PRO A 213 -20.72 -9.74 -12.64
N ASP A 214 -19.50 -9.19 -12.50
CA ASP A 214 -18.59 -9.58 -11.43
C ASP A 214 -19.06 -9.09 -10.05
N ALA A 215 -19.82 -7.99 -9.99
CA ALA A 215 -20.40 -7.50 -8.74
C ALA A 215 -21.32 -8.54 -8.07
N ASP A 216 -22.04 -9.34 -8.87
CA ASP A 216 -22.95 -10.38 -8.38
C ASP A 216 -22.20 -11.60 -7.79
N LYS A 217 -20.91 -11.76 -8.11
CA LYS A 217 -20.08 -12.90 -7.70
C LYS A 217 -19.29 -12.67 -6.41
N THR A 218 -19.58 -11.58 -5.70
CA THR A 218 -18.84 -11.11 -4.53
C THR A 218 -19.39 -11.63 -3.19
N GLU A 219 -20.53 -12.33 -3.22
CA GLU A 219 -21.23 -12.77 -2.02
C GLU A 219 -20.39 -13.71 -1.16
N TRP A 220 -19.82 -14.73 -1.80
CA TRP A 220 -19.05 -15.74 -1.10
C TRP A 220 -17.82 -15.15 -0.40
N ALA A 221 -17.07 -14.27 -1.07
CA ALA A 221 -15.93 -13.60 -0.47
C ALA A 221 -16.32 -12.73 0.74
N MET A 222 -17.49 -12.06 0.71
CA MET A 222 -17.99 -11.32 1.87
C MET A 222 -18.30 -12.25 3.06
N GLN A 223 -18.89 -13.44 2.80
CA GLN A 223 -19.13 -14.41 3.86
C GLN A 223 -17.83 -15.01 4.40
N ALA A 224 -16.88 -15.35 3.52
CA ALA A 224 -15.56 -15.84 3.90
C ALA A 224 -14.80 -14.83 4.77
N LEU A 225 -14.88 -13.53 4.44
CA LEU A 225 -14.28 -12.46 5.24
C LEU A 225 -14.85 -12.45 6.66
N LYS A 226 -16.19 -12.45 6.81
CA LYS A 226 -16.84 -12.49 8.13
C LYS A 226 -16.51 -13.77 8.90
N ALA A 227 -16.41 -14.91 8.22
CA ALA A 227 -15.99 -16.17 8.81
C ALA A 227 -14.55 -16.11 9.33
N ALA A 228 -13.63 -15.53 8.55
CA ALA A 228 -12.24 -15.32 8.96
C ALA A 228 -12.13 -14.39 10.17
N MET A 229 -12.87 -13.27 10.17
CA MET A 229 -12.96 -12.34 11.31
C MET A 229 -13.43 -13.04 12.58
N ALA A 230 -14.56 -13.76 12.50
CA ALA A 230 -15.10 -14.50 13.64
C ALA A 230 -14.14 -15.59 14.13
N TRP A 231 -13.47 -16.28 13.22
CA TRP A 231 -12.55 -17.37 13.55
C TRP A 231 -11.30 -16.88 14.26
N ASP A 232 -10.71 -15.76 13.82
CA ASP A 232 -9.51 -15.17 14.46
C ASP A 232 -9.83 -14.67 15.88
N GLU A 233 -11.02 -14.10 16.08
CA GLU A 233 -11.52 -13.73 17.41
C GLU A 233 -11.70 -14.96 18.31
N GLN A 234 -12.35 -16.02 17.82
CA GLN A 234 -12.62 -17.23 18.61
C GLN A 234 -11.35 -18.03 18.92
N SER A 235 -10.43 -18.11 17.96
CA SER A 235 -9.26 -18.99 18.04
C SER A 235 -8.07 -18.30 18.70
N TYR A 236 -7.87 -17.01 18.42
CA TYR A 236 -6.69 -16.27 18.86
C TYR A 236 -7.01 -15.01 19.68
N GLY A 237 -8.28 -14.64 19.87
CA GLY A 237 -8.66 -13.45 20.61
C GLY A 237 -8.22 -12.15 19.91
N ARG A 238 -8.17 -12.17 18.58
CA ARG A 238 -7.68 -11.09 17.73
C ARG A 238 -8.85 -10.41 17.02
N GLU A 239 -9.18 -9.20 17.43
CA GLU A 239 -10.18 -8.37 16.74
C GLU A 239 -9.52 -7.50 15.66
N TYR A 240 -10.32 -7.05 14.70
CA TYR A 240 -9.87 -6.08 13.70
C TYR A 240 -9.69 -4.68 14.32
N ASP A 241 -8.75 -3.90 13.79
CA ASP A 241 -8.18 -2.71 14.43
C ASP A 241 -8.38 -1.40 13.65
N LEU A 242 -9.22 -1.39 12.62
CA LEU A 242 -9.70 -0.21 11.90
C LEU A 242 -11.24 -0.21 11.82
N ASP A 243 -11.82 0.87 11.28
CA ASP A 243 -13.28 1.04 11.20
C ASP A 243 -13.86 0.53 9.87
N ILE A 244 -13.00 0.29 8.89
CA ILE A 244 -13.36 -0.23 7.57
C ILE A 244 -12.36 -1.32 7.13
N PHE A 245 -12.87 -2.40 6.55
CA PHE A 245 -12.09 -3.40 5.83
C PHE A 245 -12.53 -3.41 4.36
N GLN A 246 -11.57 -3.24 3.46
CA GLN A 246 -11.84 -3.13 2.04
C GLN A 246 -11.09 -4.20 1.25
N ILE A 247 -11.77 -4.77 0.26
CA ILE A 247 -11.20 -5.67 -0.74
C ILE A 247 -11.48 -5.09 -2.11
N VAL A 248 -10.48 -5.00 -2.98
CA VAL A 248 -10.65 -4.62 -4.39
C VAL A 248 -10.32 -5.81 -5.28
N ALA A 249 -11.28 -6.23 -6.11
CA ALA A 249 -11.07 -7.25 -7.12
C ALA A 249 -10.55 -6.64 -8.42
N VAL A 250 -9.33 -7.02 -8.82
CA VAL A 250 -8.62 -6.52 -10.00
C VAL A 250 -8.30 -7.68 -10.96
N SER A 251 -8.38 -7.45 -12.27
CA SER A 251 -8.16 -8.51 -13.26
C SER A 251 -6.67 -8.71 -13.59
N ASP A 252 -5.89 -7.63 -13.63
CA ASP A 252 -4.46 -7.68 -13.92
C ASP A 252 -3.67 -7.47 -12.62
N PHE A 253 -3.33 -8.59 -11.98
CA PHE A 253 -2.55 -8.62 -10.74
C PHE A 253 -1.59 -9.79 -10.81
N ASN A 254 -0.29 -9.50 -10.69
CA ASN A 254 0.78 -10.52 -10.77
C ASN A 254 0.69 -11.53 -9.62
N MET A 255 0.25 -11.07 -8.45
CA MET A 255 0.06 -11.90 -7.27
C MET A 255 -1.38 -12.43 -7.18
N GLY A 256 -1.62 -13.37 -6.27
CA GLY A 256 -2.97 -13.89 -6.02
C GLY A 256 -3.84 -12.87 -5.29
N ALA A 257 -3.34 -12.36 -4.19
CA ALA A 257 -3.89 -11.27 -3.39
C ALA A 257 -2.76 -10.62 -2.58
N MET A 258 -3.05 -9.50 -1.92
CA MET A 258 -2.10 -8.73 -1.15
C MET A 258 -2.78 -8.12 0.08
N GLU A 259 -2.12 -8.19 1.23
CA GLU A 259 -2.64 -7.86 2.56
C GLU A 259 -2.58 -6.36 2.94
N ASN A 260 -2.54 -5.46 1.95
CA ASN A 260 -2.32 -4.03 2.21
C ASN A 260 -3.29 -3.52 3.29
N LYS A 261 -2.75 -2.87 4.34
CA LYS A 261 -3.48 -2.60 5.59
C LYS A 261 -4.83 -1.91 5.34
N GLY A 262 -5.93 -2.63 5.56
CA GLY A 262 -7.31 -2.14 5.42
C GLY A 262 -7.81 -1.94 3.99
N LEU A 263 -7.01 -2.26 2.97
CA LEU A 263 -7.37 -2.17 1.54
C LEU A 263 -6.67 -3.29 0.76
N ASN A 264 -7.11 -4.53 0.98
CA ASN A 264 -6.49 -5.66 0.31
C ASN A 264 -6.85 -5.66 -1.19
N ILE A 265 -5.90 -6.04 -2.03
CA ILE A 265 -6.07 -6.10 -3.48
C ILE A 265 -6.00 -7.56 -3.92
N PHE A 266 -7.02 -8.04 -4.62
CA PHE A 266 -7.18 -9.44 -5.00
C PHE A 266 -7.28 -9.58 -6.51
N ASN A 267 -6.62 -10.60 -7.07
CA ASN A 267 -6.94 -11.06 -8.41
C ASN A 267 -8.41 -11.54 -8.44
N THR A 268 -9.17 -11.20 -9.50
CA THR A 268 -10.59 -11.60 -9.63
C THR A 268 -10.79 -13.11 -9.48
N SER A 269 -9.84 -13.92 -9.92
CA SER A 269 -9.89 -15.38 -9.77
C SER A 269 -9.92 -15.83 -8.30
N ALA A 270 -9.32 -15.05 -7.40
CA ALA A 270 -9.17 -15.34 -5.97
C ALA A 270 -10.31 -14.82 -5.09
N VAL A 271 -11.31 -14.15 -5.68
CA VAL A 271 -12.40 -13.49 -4.94
C VAL A 271 -13.79 -13.74 -5.52
N LEU A 272 -13.92 -13.87 -6.85
CA LEU A 272 -15.23 -14.01 -7.49
C LEU A 272 -15.65 -15.48 -7.61
N ALA A 273 -16.87 -15.79 -7.15
CA ALA A 273 -17.49 -17.11 -7.35
C ALA A 273 -19.01 -17.03 -7.58
N SER A 274 -19.54 -17.98 -8.35
CA SER A 274 -20.99 -18.21 -8.46
C SER A 274 -21.28 -19.70 -8.55
N ALA A 275 -22.45 -20.13 -8.03
CA ALA A 275 -22.85 -21.54 -8.10
C ALA A 275 -22.96 -22.07 -9.55
N ASP A 276 -23.24 -21.18 -10.50
CA ASP A 276 -23.35 -21.54 -11.92
C ASP A 276 -22.00 -21.78 -12.61
N THR A 277 -20.92 -21.17 -12.10
CA THR A 277 -19.62 -21.13 -12.79
C THR A 277 -18.43 -21.61 -11.96
N SER A 278 -18.63 -21.87 -10.66
CA SER A 278 -17.58 -22.21 -9.71
C SER A 278 -17.80 -23.59 -9.09
N THR A 279 -16.71 -24.33 -8.93
CA THR A 279 -16.71 -25.64 -8.25
C THR A 279 -16.56 -25.47 -6.74
N ASP A 280 -16.89 -26.51 -5.96
CA ASP A 280 -16.63 -26.53 -4.51
C ASP A 280 -15.17 -26.22 -4.16
N ALA A 281 -14.24 -26.72 -4.98
CA ALA A 281 -12.82 -26.42 -4.83
C ALA A 281 -12.51 -24.92 -5.05
N ASN A 282 -13.23 -24.23 -5.93
CA ASN A 282 -13.09 -22.78 -6.08
C ASN A 282 -13.60 -22.04 -4.84
N PHE A 283 -14.76 -22.43 -4.31
CA PHE A 283 -15.30 -21.84 -3.08
C PHE A 283 -14.33 -21.99 -1.90
N ALA A 284 -13.84 -23.21 -1.66
CA ALA A 284 -12.86 -23.47 -0.59
C ALA A 284 -11.54 -22.71 -0.80
N ARG A 285 -11.07 -22.57 -2.05
CA ARG A 285 -9.88 -21.79 -2.36
C ARG A 285 -10.06 -20.31 -2.04
N ILE A 286 -11.18 -19.72 -2.45
CA ILE A 286 -11.48 -18.31 -2.16
C ILE A 286 -11.59 -18.07 -0.66
N GLU A 287 -12.24 -18.97 0.07
CA GLU A 287 -12.31 -18.92 1.52
C GLU A 287 -10.91 -18.90 2.15
N GLY A 288 -10.04 -19.82 1.73
CA GLY A 288 -8.67 -19.91 2.22
C GLY A 288 -7.83 -18.65 1.93
N ILE A 289 -7.93 -18.07 0.73
CA ILE A 289 -7.17 -16.86 0.38
C ILE A 289 -7.71 -15.64 1.13
N ILE A 290 -9.04 -15.45 1.19
CA ILE A 290 -9.63 -14.34 1.95
C ILE A 290 -9.22 -14.40 3.43
N ALA A 291 -9.24 -15.60 4.01
CA ALA A 291 -8.79 -15.82 5.37
C ALA A 291 -7.29 -15.52 5.53
N HIS A 292 -6.44 -15.99 4.62
CA HIS A 292 -5.00 -15.74 4.63
C HIS A 292 -4.68 -14.24 4.68
N GLU A 293 -5.23 -13.46 3.75
CA GLU A 293 -4.99 -12.01 3.70
C GLU A 293 -5.58 -11.27 4.92
N TYR A 294 -6.69 -11.76 5.48
CA TYR A 294 -7.23 -11.20 6.71
C TYR A 294 -6.31 -11.47 7.91
N PHE A 295 -5.77 -12.68 8.04
CA PHE A 295 -4.89 -13.05 9.17
C PHE A 295 -3.58 -12.27 9.16
N HIS A 296 -3.07 -11.90 7.99
CA HIS A 296 -1.93 -11.00 7.86
C HIS A 296 -2.11 -9.65 8.57
N ASN A 297 -3.35 -9.21 8.82
CA ASN A 297 -3.61 -8.00 9.62
C ASN A 297 -2.89 -8.01 10.97
N TRP A 298 -2.75 -9.19 11.59
CA TRP A 298 -1.95 -9.38 12.81
C TRP A 298 -0.54 -9.89 12.52
N THR A 299 -0.42 -10.95 11.72
CA THR A 299 0.85 -11.63 11.43
C THR A 299 1.41 -11.24 10.06
N GLY A 300 1.91 -10.02 9.96
CA GLY A 300 2.39 -9.41 8.72
C GLY A 300 2.34 -7.89 8.82
N ASN A 301 1.20 -7.36 9.28
CA ASN A 301 0.96 -5.92 9.33
C ASN A 301 1.27 -5.34 10.71
N ARG A 302 0.63 -5.84 11.78
CA ARG A 302 0.85 -5.34 13.15
C ARG A 302 2.21 -5.75 13.71
N ILE A 303 2.71 -6.89 13.28
CA ILE A 303 4.08 -7.36 13.49
C ILE A 303 4.57 -7.76 12.11
N THR A 304 5.59 -7.07 11.60
CA THR A 304 6.12 -7.25 10.25
C THR A 304 7.54 -7.82 10.25
N CYS A 305 8.08 -8.07 9.05
CA CYS A 305 9.44 -8.55 8.82
C CYS A 305 10.47 -7.45 9.05
N ARG A 306 11.69 -7.82 9.47
CA ARG A 306 12.79 -6.87 9.67
C ARG A 306 13.55 -6.56 8.38
N ASP A 307 13.71 -7.56 7.52
CA ASP A 307 14.40 -7.51 6.22
C ASP A 307 13.68 -8.45 5.25
#